data_AF-A0A392PUL1-F1
#
_entry.id   AF-A0A392PUL1-F1
#
_cell.length_a   1.000
_cell.length_b   1.000
_cell.length_c   1.000
_cell.angle_alpha   90.00
_cell.angle_beta   90.00
_cell.angle_gamma   90.00
#
_symmetry.space_group_name_H-M   'P 1'
#
loop_
_entity.id
_entity.type
_entity.pdbx_description
1 polymer ?
#
loop_
_entity_poly.entity_id
_entity_poly.type
_entity_poly.pdbx_seq_one_letter_code
_entity_poly.pdbx_strand_id
1 'polypeptide(L)'
;MVICYFLYIAGFVWFILSLKKRYYKYQFGQYAWTHMILIVVFTQSAFTVANIFQGIFWFLFPASLIAMNDVAAYFFGFFFGKTPLIKLSPKKTWEGFIGASVATMIAAFT
;
A
#
# COMPACT_ATOMS: atom_id res chain seq x y z
N MET A 1 13.36 14.55 -13.93
CA MET A 1 12.65 15.06 -15.13
C MET A 1 13.61 15.45 -16.25
N VAL A 2 14.49 16.43 -16.04
CA VAL A 2 15.43 16.92 -17.07
C VAL A 2 16.36 15.81 -17.62
N ILE A 3 16.95 14.99 -16.73
CA ILE A 3 17.83 13.87 -17.14
C ILE A 3 17.07 12.83 -17.98
N CYS A 4 15.86 12.44 -17.57
CA CYS A 4 15.02 11.47 -18.30
C CYS A 4 14.65 11.98 -19.70
N TYR A 5 14.35 13.27 -19.82
CA TYR A 5 14.04 13.91 -21.08
C TYR A 5 15.24 13.87 -22.05
N PHE A 6 16.44 14.22 -21.57
CA PHE A 6 17.64 14.15 -22.41
C PHE A 6 18.01 12.72 -22.81
N LEU A 7 17.84 11.74 -21.91
CA LEU A 7 18.05 10.32 -22.25
C LEU A 7 17.05 9.82 -23.29
N TYR A 8 15.79 10.26 -23.22
CA TYR A 8 14.78 9.92 -24.24
C TYR A 8 15.15 10.48 -25.62
N ILE A 9 15.56 11.76 -25.68
CA ILE A 9 16.03 12.38 -26.93
C ILE A 9 17.24 11.63 -27.47
N ALA A 10 18.24 11.31 -26.63
CA ALA A 10 19.41 10.56 -27.05
C ALA A 10 19.04 9.17 -27.60
N GLY A 11 18.12 8.45 -26.95
CA GLY A 11 17.60 7.17 -27.43
C GLY A 11 16.83 7.27 -28.75
N PHE A 12 16.08 8.35 -28.95
CA PHE A 12 15.39 8.61 -30.22
C PHE A 12 16.37 8.90 -31.36
N VAL A 13 17.38 9.75 -31.11
CA VAL A 13 18.45 10.02 -32.08
C VAL A 13 19.20 8.73 -32.42
N TRP A 14 19.51 7.90 -31.42
CA TRP A 14 20.13 6.58 -31.62
C TRP A 14 19.26 5.66 -32.49
N PHE A 15 17.94 5.63 -32.27
CA PHE A 15 17.02 4.86 -33.09
C PHE A 15 17.09 5.28 -34.56
N ILE A 16 17.06 6.59 -34.83
CA ILE A 16 17.18 7.15 -36.19
C ILE A 16 18.50 6.74 -36.84
N LEU A 17 19.62 6.82 -36.10
CA LEU A 17 20.94 6.42 -36.63
C LEU A 17 21.04 4.91 -36.90
N SER A 18 20.28 4.07 -36.19
CA SER A 18 20.27 2.61 -36.37
C SER A 18 19.47 2.13 -37.59
N LEU A 19 18.74 3.02 -38.27
CA LEU A 19 17.81 2.69 -39.34
C LEU A 19 18.54 2.06 -40.55
N LYS A 20 18.17 0.83 -40.90
CA LYS A 20 18.71 0.11 -42.07
C LYS A 20 17.68 -0.01 -43.17
N LYS A 21 18.06 0.42 -44.37
CA LYS A 21 17.25 0.28 -45.60
C LYS A 21 16.93 -1.21 -45.80
N ARG A 22 15.65 -1.52 -46.09
CA ARG A 22 15.03 -2.88 -46.20
C ARG A 22 14.40 -3.46 -44.92
N TYR A 23 14.76 -2.99 -43.72
CA TYR A 23 14.21 -3.50 -42.45
C TYR A 23 13.27 -2.53 -41.70
N TYR A 24 12.86 -1.43 -42.34
CA TYR A 24 12.08 -0.37 -41.69
C TYR A 24 10.82 -0.87 -40.97
N LYS A 25 9.99 -1.69 -41.61
CA LYS A 25 8.76 -2.21 -40.98
C LYS A 25 9.04 -2.94 -39.67
N TYR A 26 10.13 -3.71 -39.61
CA TYR A 26 10.53 -4.43 -38.42
C TYR A 26 11.06 -3.47 -37.33
N GLN A 27 11.96 -2.55 -37.69
CA GLN A 27 12.53 -1.59 -36.73
C GLN A 27 11.48 -0.65 -36.14
N PHE A 28 10.56 -0.14 -36.95
CA PHE A 28 9.43 0.67 -36.48
C PHE A 28 8.45 -0.15 -35.63
N GLY A 29 8.22 -1.42 -35.99
CA GLY A 29 7.43 -2.33 -35.16
C GLY A 29 8.04 -2.54 -33.78
N GLN A 30 9.34 -2.81 -33.70
CA GLN A 30 10.08 -2.94 -32.43
C GLN A 30 10.02 -1.62 -31.63
N TYR A 31 10.24 -0.48 -32.27
CA TYR A 31 10.14 0.83 -31.63
C TYR A 31 8.74 1.09 -31.05
N ALA A 32 7.68 0.79 -31.79
CA ALA A 32 6.31 0.89 -31.30
C ALA A 32 6.07 -0.03 -30.10
N TRP A 33 6.50 -1.30 -30.18
CA TRP A 33 6.36 -2.26 -29.07
C TRP A 33 7.08 -1.79 -27.81
N THR A 34 8.30 -1.25 -27.92
CA THR A 34 9.02 -0.70 -26.75
C THR A 34 8.27 0.46 -26.10
N HIS A 35 7.68 1.36 -26.90
CA HIS A 35 6.87 2.47 -26.37
C HIS A 35 5.60 1.98 -25.71
N MET A 36 4.92 1.00 -26.31
CA MET A 36 3.72 0.40 -25.72
C MET A 36 4.01 -0.26 -24.37
N ILE A 37 5.10 -1.03 -24.27
CA ILE A 37 5.52 -1.66 -23.02
C ILE A 37 5.83 -0.59 -21.96
N LEU A 38 6.58 0.46 -22.32
CA LEU A 38 6.90 1.55 -21.41
C LEU A 38 5.63 2.25 -20.90
N ILE A 39 4.67 2.56 -21.78
CA ILE A 39 3.41 3.19 -21.39
C ILE A 39 2.65 2.30 -20.41
N VAL A 40 2.50 1.00 -20.71
CA VAL A 40 1.75 0.07 -19.88
C VAL A 40 2.40 -0.07 -18.50
N VAL A 41 3.71 -0.34 -18.44
CA VAL A 41 4.42 -0.56 -17.18
C VAL A 41 4.49 0.72 -16.33
N PHE A 42 4.79 1.86 -16.95
CA PHE A 42 4.94 3.12 -16.23
C PHE A 42 3.59 3.65 -15.72
N THR A 43 2.54 3.57 -16.54
CA THR A 43 1.20 4.00 -16.13
C THR A 43 0.68 3.13 -15.00
N GLN A 44 0.76 1.80 -15.15
CA GLN A 44 0.33 0.87 -14.10
C GLN A 44 1.08 1.12 -12.79
N SER A 45 2.41 1.24 -12.84
CA SER A 45 3.21 1.48 -11.62
C SER A 45 2.88 2.81 -10.95
N ALA A 46 2.67 3.88 -11.72
CA ALA A 46 2.23 5.18 -11.19
C ALA A 46 0.88 5.08 -10.47
N PHE A 47 -0.10 4.36 -11.07
CA PHE A 47 -1.38 4.11 -10.42
C PHE A 47 -1.25 3.24 -9.17
N THR A 48 -0.41 2.21 -9.18
CA THR A 48 -0.16 1.37 -8.00
C THR A 48 0.42 2.19 -6.85
N VAL A 49 1.40 3.04 -7.13
CA VAL A 49 2.01 3.94 -6.13
C VAL A 49 0.96 4.88 -5.55
N ALA A 50 0.13 5.51 -6.39
CA ALA A 50 -0.96 6.36 -5.93
C ALA A 50 -1.97 5.59 -5.05
N ASN A 51 -2.33 4.36 -5.44
CA ASN A 51 -3.20 3.49 -4.65
C ASN A 51 -2.57 3.09 -3.31
N ILE A 52 -1.26 2.83 -3.25
CA ILE A 52 -0.57 2.54 -1.98
C ILE A 52 -0.59 3.75 -1.07
N PHE A 53 -0.30 4.95 -1.57
CA PHE A 53 -0.31 6.16 -0.76
C PHE A 53 -1.70 6.49 -0.21
N GLN A 54 -2.76 6.32 -1.00
CA GLN A 54 -4.15 6.48 -0.53
C GLN A 54 -4.61 5.30 0.34
N GLY A 55 -4.13 4.10 0.04
CA GLY A 55 -4.47 2.84 0.72
C GLY A 55 -3.79 2.65 2.07
N ILE A 56 -2.69 3.36 2.34
CA ILE A 56 -1.92 3.19 3.58
C ILE A 56 -2.76 3.53 4.81
N PHE A 57 -3.67 4.51 4.70
CA PHE A 57 -4.61 4.85 5.75
C PHE A 57 -5.52 3.67 6.08
N TRP A 58 -6.10 3.03 5.06
CA TRP A 58 -6.98 1.87 5.20
C TRP A 58 -6.29 0.63 5.79
N PHE A 59 -4.96 0.58 5.74
CA PHE A 59 -4.18 -0.47 6.39
C PHE A 59 -3.78 -0.09 7.83
N LEU A 60 -3.19 1.09 8.01
CA LEU A 60 -2.68 1.53 9.30
C LEU A 60 -3.80 1.83 10.32
N PHE A 61 -4.91 2.39 9.87
CA PHE A 61 -6.01 2.76 10.75
C PHE A 61 -6.62 1.52 11.45
N PRO A 62 -7.08 0.47 10.74
CA PRO A 62 -7.56 -0.75 11.40
C PRO A 62 -6.49 -1.46 12.23
N ALA A 63 -5.24 -1.50 11.76
CA ALA A 63 -4.14 -2.13 12.50
C ALA A 63 -3.88 -1.41 13.84
N SER A 64 -3.91 -0.09 13.85
CA SER A 64 -3.75 0.72 15.06
C SER A 64 -4.91 0.53 16.04
N LEU A 65 -6.15 0.43 15.54
CA LEU A 65 -7.33 0.17 16.37
C LEU A 65 -7.28 -1.20 17.06
N ILE A 66 -6.81 -2.24 16.36
CA ILE A 66 -6.61 -3.57 16.96
C ILE A 66 -5.54 -3.51 18.06
N ALA A 67 -4.42 -2.84 17.80
CA ALA A 67 -3.36 -2.69 18.81
C ALA A 67 -3.85 -1.90 20.04
N MET A 68 -4.59 -0.81 19.84
CA MET A 68 -5.20 -0.04 20.93
C MET A 68 -6.23 -0.85 21.71
N ASN A 69 -7.02 -1.69 21.03
CA ASN A 69 -7.98 -2.58 21.68
C ASN A 69 -7.28 -3.56 22.63
N ASP A 70 -6.21 -4.23 22.17
CA ASP A 70 -5.44 -5.17 23.00
C ASP A 70 -4.82 -4.49 24.21
N VAL A 71 -4.26 -3.29 24.03
CA VAL A 71 -3.69 -2.50 25.12
C VAL A 71 -4.76 -2.08 26.12
N ALA A 72 -5.92 -1.60 25.65
CA ALA A 72 -7.03 -1.23 26.52
C ALA A 72 -7.62 -2.44 27.26
N ALA A 73 -7.78 -3.58 26.59
CA ALA A 73 -8.26 -4.83 27.19
C ALA A 73 -7.33 -5.30 28.31
N TYR A 74 -6.02 -5.15 28.11
CA TYR A 74 -5.02 -5.44 29.13
C TYR A 74 -5.12 -4.47 30.32
N PHE A 75 -5.18 -3.16 30.09
CA PHE A 75 -5.26 -2.16 31.16
C PHE A 75 -6.56 -2.31 31.97
N PHE A 76 -7.72 -2.32 31.32
CA PHE A 76 -9.01 -2.49 32.01
C PHE A 76 -9.14 -3.89 32.64
N GLY A 77 -8.58 -4.92 32.01
CA GLY A 77 -8.51 -6.26 32.56
C GLY A 77 -7.63 -6.36 33.81
N PHE A 78 -6.53 -5.60 33.89
CA PHE A 78 -5.65 -5.57 35.05
C PHE A 78 -6.26 -4.81 36.23
N PHE A 79 -6.88 -3.65 35.98
CA PHE A 79 -7.44 -2.80 37.05
C PHE A 79 -8.82 -3.26 37.55
N PHE A 80 -9.69 -3.73 36.63
CA PHE A 80 -11.09 -4.02 36.94
C PHE A 80 -11.48 -5.49 36.74
N GLY A 81 -10.55 -6.34 36.31
CA GLY A 81 -10.81 -7.74 35.98
C GLY A 81 -11.15 -8.61 37.20
N LYS A 82 -12.43 -8.84 37.43
CA LYS A 82 -12.95 -9.76 38.45
C LYS A 82 -13.65 -10.96 37.83
N THR A 83 -14.20 -10.81 36.63
CA THR A 83 -15.01 -11.86 35.97
C THR A 83 -14.33 -12.41 34.72
N PRO A 84 -13.89 -13.69 34.71
CA PRO A 84 -13.24 -14.28 33.54
C PRO A 84 -14.24 -14.49 32.38
N LEU A 85 -13.83 -14.13 31.16
CA LEU A 85 -14.63 -14.19 29.94
C LEU A 85 -14.81 -15.63 29.46
N ILE A 86 -13.75 -16.44 29.50
CA ILE A 86 -13.72 -17.81 28.97
C ILE A 86 -12.97 -18.71 29.96
N LYS A 87 -13.55 -19.87 30.29
CA LYS A 87 -12.91 -20.88 31.19
C LYS A 87 -11.56 -21.41 30.67
N LEU A 88 -11.37 -21.42 29.35
CA LEU A 88 -10.14 -21.80 28.67
C LEU A 88 -9.01 -20.75 28.84
N SER A 89 -9.35 -19.47 29.07
CA SER A 89 -8.38 -18.39 29.22
C SER A 89 -8.75 -17.49 30.41
N PRO A 90 -8.37 -17.88 31.64
CA PRO A 90 -8.78 -17.19 32.86
C PRO A 90 -8.20 -15.76 32.99
N LYS A 91 -7.26 -15.37 32.12
CA LYS A 91 -6.67 -14.02 32.09
C LYS A 91 -7.49 -12.99 31.28
N LYS A 92 -8.45 -13.42 30.45
CA LYS A 92 -9.34 -12.50 29.73
C LYS A 92 -10.58 -12.24 30.58
N THR A 93 -10.94 -10.98 30.80
CA THR A 93 -12.06 -10.60 31.67
C THR A 93 -13.19 -9.90 30.91
N TRP A 94 -14.43 -10.04 31.39
CA TRP A 94 -15.59 -9.34 30.83
C TRP A 94 -15.45 -7.82 30.97
N GLU A 95 -14.96 -7.33 32.11
CA GLU A 95 -14.72 -5.90 32.32
C GLU A 95 -13.65 -5.35 31.36
N GLY A 96 -12.59 -6.12 31.11
CA GLY A 96 -11.56 -5.77 30.13
C GLY A 96 -12.09 -5.68 28.71
N PHE A 97 -12.96 -6.62 28.31
CA PHE A 97 -13.58 -6.63 26.98
C PHE A 97 -14.51 -5.42 26.76
N ILE A 98 -15.34 -5.08 27.75
CA ILE A 98 -16.24 -3.93 27.67
C ILE A 98 -15.45 -2.62 27.67
N GLY A 99 -14.44 -2.49 28.54
CA GLY A 99 -13.57 -1.31 28.59
C GLY A 99 -12.79 -1.09 27.29
N ALA A 100 -12.24 -2.16 26.72
CA ALA A 100 -11.56 -2.12 25.43
C ALA A 100 -12.49 -1.73 24.27
N SER A 101 -13.73 -2.23 24.27
CA SER A 101 -14.72 -1.91 23.25
C SER A 101 -15.07 -0.43 23.24
N VAL A 102 -15.32 0.16 24.42
CA VAL A 102 -15.61 1.60 24.55
C VAL A 102 -14.39 2.44 24.16
N ALA A 103 -13.19 2.08 24.63
CA ALA A 103 -11.96 2.79 24.30
C ALA A 103 -11.63 2.74 22.80
N THR A 104 -11.84 1.59 22.14
CA THR A 104 -11.66 1.45 20.69
C THR A 104 -12.69 2.28 19.92
N MET A 105 -13.93 2.36 20.41
CA MET A 105 -14.97 3.17 19.79
C MET A 105 -14.60 4.66 19.84
N ILE A 106 -14.13 5.14 20.99
CA ILE A 106 -13.65 6.53 21.14
C ILE A 106 -12.44 6.78 20.23
N ALA A 107 -11.48 5.87 20.18
CA ALA A 107 -10.29 5.98 19.34
C ALA A 107 -10.60 5.93 17.83
N ALA A 108 -11.69 5.28 17.42
CA ALA A 108 -12.13 5.24 16.03
C ALA A 108 -12.90 6.51 15.60
N PHE A 109 -13.57 7.18 16.54
CA PHE A 109 -14.32 8.42 16.30
C PHE A 109 -13.51 9.70 16.54
N THR A 110 -12.33 9.59 17.15
CA THR A 110 -11.37 10.70 17.37
C THR A 110 -10.40 10.75 16.20
#